data_AF-A0A854QM69-F1
#
_entry.id   AF-A0A854QM69-F1
#
_cell.length_a   1.000
_cell.length_b   1.000
_cell.length_c   1.000
_cell.angle_alpha   90.00
_cell.angle_beta   90.00
_cell.angle_gamma   90.00
#
_symmetry.space_group_name_H-M   'P 1'
#
loop_
_entity.id
_entity.type
_entity.pdbx_description
1 polymer ?
#
loop_
_entity_poly.entity_id
_entity_poly.type
_entity_poly.pdbx_seq_one_letter_code
_entity_poly.pdbx_strand_id
1 'polypeptide(L)'
;MRIGAYLGFHWIYQERPETEWPRSLVHKTYLASLPPASNLSTPLYFTESELQLLSGSNLLGAVEDRRKEWSAESEVLRSILNEDGLTWERYLATATYMSSRAFPSKLLDLPSDSEMTPQSTRIDGVSKPVLLPGVDIFNHARGQPILWLSSLVSTPNGSQGVPSVSLVSSSICEAGSQLFNNYGAKPNEELLLGYGFVLDSNPDDIVNLRLGIASLPGPINERLQSKGLDARERFELKRNGEVDKRLLEMMRVLLGGGSEDDEVEDDDEHALHEKEEREMQLELDVLGMLGGMLEDKLEKLRAGSEIKVVDAREEVRRMCDVYRQGKTRAFRLRL
;
A
#
# COMPACT_ATOMS: atom_id res chain seq x y z
N MET A 1 -15.64 -4.28 -4.03
CA MET A 1 -16.89 -4.42 -4.84
C MET A 1 -18.21 -4.06 -4.17
N ARG A 2 -18.78 -4.86 -3.24
CA ARG A 2 -20.20 -4.69 -2.83
C ARG A 2 -20.54 -3.30 -2.25
N ILE A 3 -19.66 -2.75 -1.40
CA ILE A 3 -19.86 -1.40 -0.82
C ILE A 3 -19.75 -0.32 -1.91
N GLY A 4 -18.84 -0.48 -2.88
CA GLY A 4 -18.69 0.49 -3.97
C GLY A 4 -19.95 0.59 -4.83
N ALA A 5 -20.51 -0.55 -5.25
CA ALA A 5 -21.78 -0.58 -5.96
C ALA A 5 -22.93 0.02 -5.13
N TYR A 6 -22.99 -0.31 -3.83
CA TYR A 6 -23.96 0.27 -2.89
C TYR A 6 -23.90 1.81 -2.85
N LEU A 7 -22.71 2.39 -2.76
CA LEU A 7 -22.54 3.84 -2.82
C LEU A 7 -22.93 4.39 -4.20
N GLY A 8 -22.52 3.73 -5.29
CA GLY A 8 -22.87 4.12 -6.65
C GLY A 8 -24.39 4.18 -6.89
N PHE A 9 -25.15 3.23 -6.33
CA PHE A 9 -26.62 3.23 -6.43
C PHE A 9 -27.26 4.47 -5.83
N HIS A 10 -26.69 5.10 -4.79
CA HIS A 10 -27.24 6.34 -4.25
C HIS A 10 -27.21 7.45 -5.31
N TRP A 11 -26.11 7.60 -6.04
CA TRP A 11 -26.01 8.59 -7.11
C TRP A 11 -26.98 8.30 -8.26
N ILE A 12 -27.15 7.03 -8.63
CA ILE A 12 -28.09 6.61 -9.67
C ILE A 12 -29.53 6.98 -9.28
N TYR A 13 -29.96 6.65 -8.07
CA TYR A 13 -31.32 6.97 -7.61
C TYR A 13 -31.52 8.47 -7.34
N GLN A 14 -30.46 9.22 -7.04
CA GLN A 14 -30.54 10.69 -6.96
C GLN A 14 -30.86 11.33 -8.32
N GLU A 15 -30.42 10.72 -9.42
CA GLU A 15 -30.66 11.20 -10.78
C GLU A 15 -31.95 10.63 -11.40
N ARG A 16 -32.66 9.75 -10.70
CA ARG A 16 -33.95 9.18 -11.12
C ARG A 16 -35.06 9.60 -10.14
N PRO A 17 -35.42 10.90 -10.07
CA PRO A 17 -36.39 11.38 -9.07
C PRO A 17 -37.80 10.79 -9.25
N GLU A 18 -38.11 10.27 -10.44
CA GLU A 18 -39.36 9.58 -10.75
C GLU A 18 -39.45 8.17 -10.14
N THR A 19 -38.33 7.60 -9.69
CA THR A 19 -38.29 6.28 -9.04
C THR A 19 -38.36 6.38 -7.52
N GLU A 20 -39.10 5.46 -6.90
CA GLU A 20 -39.17 5.37 -5.44
C GLU A 20 -37.77 5.08 -4.86
N TRP A 21 -37.38 5.85 -3.84
CA TRP A 21 -36.09 5.67 -3.18
C TRP A 21 -36.03 4.32 -2.44
N PRO A 22 -35.05 3.44 -2.74
CA PRO A 22 -34.98 2.13 -2.10
C PRO A 22 -34.71 2.24 -0.60
N ARG A 23 -35.49 1.52 0.21
CA ARG A 23 -35.35 1.52 1.68
C ARG A 23 -33.99 1.01 2.18
N SER A 24 -33.22 0.30 1.34
CA SER A 24 -31.88 -0.18 1.66
C SER A 24 -30.79 0.90 1.54
N LEU A 25 -31.03 1.97 0.78
CA LEU A 25 -30.08 3.07 0.56
C LEU A 25 -30.19 4.11 1.69
N VAL A 26 -29.85 3.69 2.90
CA VAL A 26 -29.98 4.50 4.13
C VAL A 26 -28.81 5.45 4.39
N HIS A 27 -27.67 5.29 3.71
CA HIS A 27 -26.43 6.03 3.98
C HIS A 27 -26.24 7.28 3.10
N LYS A 28 -27.33 7.88 2.60
CA LYS A 28 -27.28 9.09 1.75
C LYS A 28 -26.54 10.24 2.42
N THR A 29 -26.76 10.47 3.72
CA THR A 29 -26.09 11.53 4.48
C THR A 29 -24.58 11.31 4.57
N TYR A 30 -24.15 10.07 4.78
CA TYR A 30 -22.72 9.74 4.80
C TYR A 30 -22.09 9.98 3.42
N LEU A 31 -22.72 9.51 2.34
CA LEU A 31 -22.20 9.74 0.99
C LEU A 31 -22.09 11.23 0.66
N ALA A 32 -23.04 12.06 1.13
CA ALA A 32 -22.99 13.51 0.97
C ALA A 32 -21.88 14.20 1.78
N SER A 33 -21.37 13.56 2.84
CA SER A 33 -20.22 14.06 3.62
C SER A 33 -18.85 13.68 3.02
N LEU A 34 -18.81 12.75 2.07
CA LEU A 34 -17.57 12.36 1.40
C LEU A 34 -17.12 13.48 0.44
N PRO A 35 -15.79 13.65 0.25
CA PRO A 35 -15.29 14.65 -0.68
C PRO A 35 -15.79 14.33 -2.10
N PRO A 36 -16.18 15.34 -2.90
CA PRO A 36 -16.58 15.11 -4.28
C PRO A 36 -15.41 14.53 -5.08
N ALA A 37 -15.71 13.78 -6.15
CA ALA A 37 -14.69 13.11 -6.96
C ALA A 37 -13.63 14.07 -7.53
N SER A 38 -13.99 15.33 -7.80
CA SER A 38 -13.07 16.40 -8.23
C SER A 38 -11.99 16.76 -7.21
N ASN A 39 -12.21 16.44 -5.93
CA ASN A 39 -11.30 16.73 -4.83
C ASN A 39 -10.46 15.51 -4.43
N LEU A 40 -10.62 14.39 -5.13
CA LEU A 40 -9.79 13.21 -4.91
C LEU A 40 -8.44 13.40 -5.62
N SER A 41 -7.37 13.13 -4.87
CA SER A 41 -6.00 13.51 -5.24
C SER A 41 -5.07 12.30 -5.41
N THR A 42 -5.59 11.08 -5.47
CA THR A 42 -4.76 9.92 -5.82
C THR A 42 -4.27 10.08 -7.27
N PRO A 43 -3.13 9.49 -7.65
CA PRO A 43 -2.62 9.58 -9.02
C PRO A 43 -3.55 9.03 -10.11
N LEU A 44 -4.61 8.29 -9.74
CA LEU A 44 -5.67 7.88 -10.67
C LEU A 44 -6.49 9.07 -11.21
N TYR A 45 -6.43 10.23 -10.54
CA TYR A 45 -7.05 11.49 -10.94
C TYR A 45 -6.05 12.48 -11.55
N PHE A 46 -4.81 12.06 -11.78
CA PHE A 46 -3.82 12.90 -12.46
C PHE A 46 -4.10 12.89 -13.96
N THR A 47 -3.82 14.02 -14.61
CA THR A 47 -3.77 14.10 -16.07
C THR A 47 -2.56 13.33 -16.61
N GLU A 48 -2.55 13.01 -17.91
CA GLU A 48 -1.40 12.36 -18.54
C GLU A 48 -0.10 13.18 -18.41
N SER A 49 -0.23 14.52 -18.42
CA SER A 49 0.88 15.46 -18.19
C SER A 49 1.40 15.36 -16.74
N GLU A 50 0.49 15.33 -15.77
CA GLU A 50 0.84 15.17 -14.35
C GLU A 50 1.46 13.80 -14.05
N LEU A 51 1.04 12.73 -14.71
CA LEU A 51 1.65 11.41 -14.55
C LEU A 51 3.13 11.37 -14.96
N GLN A 52 3.55 12.24 -15.89
CA GLN A 52 4.97 12.37 -16.23
C GLN A 52 5.83 12.85 -15.05
N LEU A 53 5.23 13.51 -14.05
CA LEU A 53 5.90 13.85 -12.80
C LEU A 53 6.26 12.62 -11.97
N LEU A 54 5.82 11.41 -12.34
CA LEU A 54 6.17 10.14 -11.70
C LEU A 54 7.11 9.27 -12.55
N SER A 55 7.50 9.72 -13.75
CA SER A 55 8.40 9.00 -14.64
C SER A 55 9.70 8.58 -13.95
N GLY A 56 10.17 7.37 -14.25
CA GLY A 56 11.35 6.78 -13.63
C GLY A 56 11.14 6.22 -12.22
N SER A 57 9.97 6.41 -11.61
CA SER A 57 9.62 5.83 -10.32
C SER A 57 8.77 4.56 -10.45
N ASN A 58 8.72 3.74 -9.40
CA ASN A 58 7.84 2.57 -9.34
C ASN A 58 6.36 2.95 -9.32
N LEU A 59 6.04 4.15 -8.80
CA LEU A 59 4.68 4.57 -8.61
C LEU A 59 3.94 4.75 -9.93
N LEU A 60 4.61 5.19 -11.01
CA LEU A 60 3.97 5.30 -12.32
C LEU A 60 3.40 3.94 -12.80
N GLY A 61 4.22 2.89 -12.78
CA GLY A 61 3.76 1.54 -13.12
C GLY A 61 2.67 1.02 -12.18
N ALA A 62 2.76 1.33 -10.88
CA ALA A 62 1.73 0.96 -9.91
C ALA A 62 0.37 1.66 -10.17
N VAL A 63 0.38 2.87 -10.73
CA VAL A 63 -0.83 3.60 -11.15
C VAL A 63 -1.44 2.96 -12.38
N GLU A 64 -0.63 2.61 -13.38
CA GLU A 64 -1.07 1.93 -14.60
C GLU A 64 -1.68 0.56 -14.28
N ASP A 65 -1.00 -0.24 -13.46
CA ASP A 65 -1.50 -1.53 -12.98
C ASP A 65 -2.86 -1.37 -12.29
N ARG A 66 -3.00 -0.35 -11.43
CA ARG A 66 -4.26 -0.09 -10.73
C ARG A 66 -5.38 0.36 -11.65
N ARG A 67 -5.09 1.27 -12.60
CA ARG A 67 -6.07 1.71 -13.61
C ARG A 67 -6.59 0.50 -14.38
N LYS A 68 -5.70 -0.39 -14.81
CA LYS A 68 -6.06 -1.61 -15.54
C LYS A 68 -6.91 -2.57 -14.69
N GLU A 69 -6.48 -2.86 -13.47
CA GLU A 69 -7.20 -3.74 -12.54
C GLU A 69 -8.61 -3.21 -12.26
N TRP A 70 -8.71 -1.94 -11.87
CA TRP A 70 -9.98 -1.32 -11.50
C TRP A 70 -10.91 -1.14 -12.70
N SER A 71 -10.38 -0.85 -13.89
CA SER A 71 -11.21 -0.77 -15.11
C SER A 71 -11.85 -2.12 -15.43
N ALA A 72 -11.08 -3.21 -15.35
CA ALA A 72 -11.61 -4.56 -15.54
C ALA A 72 -12.67 -4.91 -14.49
N GLU A 73 -12.43 -4.58 -13.21
CA GLU A 73 -13.39 -4.79 -12.13
C GLU A 73 -14.70 -3.99 -12.34
N SER A 74 -14.58 -2.74 -12.79
CA SER A 74 -15.71 -1.87 -13.13
C SER A 74 -16.56 -2.45 -14.27
N GLU A 75 -15.92 -2.97 -15.31
CA GLU A 75 -16.61 -3.59 -16.45
C GLU A 75 -17.39 -4.83 -16.02
N VAL A 76 -16.75 -5.70 -15.22
CA VAL A 76 -17.39 -6.90 -14.66
C VAL A 76 -18.60 -6.52 -13.79
N LEU A 77 -18.47 -5.52 -12.92
CA LEU A 77 -19.57 -5.06 -12.07
C LEU A 77 -20.74 -4.53 -12.87
N ARG A 78 -20.49 -3.67 -13.87
CA ARG A 78 -21.52 -3.13 -14.75
C ARG A 78 -22.24 -4.25 -15.48
N SER A 79 -21.51 -5.25 -15.98
CA SER A 79 -22.09 -6.41 -16.66
C SER A 79 -22.95 -7.28 -15.73
N ILE A 80 -22.50 -7.55 -14.49
CA ILE A 80 -23.23 -8.41 -13.55
C ILE A 80 -24.48 -7.72 -13.02
N LEU A 81 -24.38 -6.43 -12.69
CA LEU A 81 -25.49 -5.67 -12.11
C LEU A 81 -26.47 -5.13 -13.15
N ASN A 82 -26.09 -5.17 -14.44
CA ASN A 82 -26.88 -4.68 -15.57
C ASN A 82 -27.39 -3.24 -15.33
N GLU A 83 -26.49 -2.38 -14.87
CA GLU A 83 -26.79 -1.00 -14.49
C GLU A 83 -25.75 -0.06 -15.08
N ASP A 84 -26.11 0.62 -16.17
CA ASP A 84 -25.25 1.54 -16.92
C ASP A 84 -24.86 2.79 -16.11
N GLY A 85 -25.67 3.13 -15.11
CA GLY A 85 -25.36 4.23 -14.19
C GLY A 85 -24.11 3.98 -13.34
N LEU A 86 -23.57 2.76 -13.27
CA LEU A 86 -22.30 2.48 -12.60
C LEU A 86 -21.13 2.77 -13.55
N THR A 87 -20.97 4.05 -13.93
CA THR A 87 -19.90 4.51 -14.83
C THR A 87 -18.52 4.33 -14.22
N TRP A 88 -17.48 4.39 -15.06
CA TRP A 88 -16.09 4.33 -14.62
C TRP A 88 -15.77 5.40 -13.56
N GLU A 89 -16.26 6.62 -13.72
CA GLU A 89 -16.00 7.73 -12.81
C GLU A 89 -16.59 7.46 -11.41
N ARG A 90 -17.80 6.87 -11.38
CA ARG A 90 -18.45 6.47 -10.12
C ARG A 90 -17.75 5.28 -9.48
N TYR A 91 -17.33 4.32 -10.29
CA TYR A 91 -16.53 3.21 -9.81
C TYR A 91 -15.22 3.70 -9.19
N LEU A 92 -14.48 4.55 -9.92
CA LEU A 92 -13.22 5.11 -9.48
C LEU A 92 -13.36 5.89 -8.18
N ALA A 93 -14.39 6.74 -8.06
CA ALA A 93 -14.68 7.48 -6.83
C ALA A 93 -14.97 6.55 -5.65
N THR A 94 -15.85 5.56 -5.83
CA THR A 94 -16.21 4.63 -4.75
C THR A 94 -15.06 3.69 -4.36
N ALA A 95 -14.27 3.22 -5.32
CA ALA A 95 -13.05 2.46 -5.07
C ALA A 95 -12.01 3.30 -4.31
N THR A 96 -11.88 4.58 -4.65
CA THR A 96 -11.00 5.52 -3.93
C THR A 96 -11.47 5.75 -2.49
N TYR A 97 -12.78 5.89 -2.24
CA TYR A 97 -13.28 5.96 -0.86
C TYR A 97 -12.96 4.67 -0.09
N MET A 98 -13.15 3.51 -0.72
CA MET A 98 -12.82 2.23 -0.10
C MET A 98 -11.32 2.12 0.23
N SER A 99 -10.42 2.51 -0.69
CA SER A 99 -8.97 2.41 -0.45
C SER A 99 -8.46 3.42 0.60
N SER A 100 -9.06 4.60 0.66
CA SER A 100 -8.60 5.69 1.53
C SER A 100 -9.28 5.74 2.90
N ARG A 101 -10.46 5.12 3.07
CA ARG A 101 -11.31 5.30 4.27
C ARG A 101 -11.77 4.01 4.94
N ALA A 102 -11.53 2.85 4.34
CA ALA A 102 -11.97 1.59 4.93
C ALA A 102 -11.11 1.18 6.13
N PHE A 103 -11.78 0.60 7.11
CA PHE A 103 -11.20 -0.01 8.28
C PHE A 103 -11.35 -1.54 8.20
N PRO A 104 -10.48 -2.31 8.87
CA PRO A 104 -10.69 -3.74 9.03
C PRO A 104 -11.89 -4.00 9.94
N SER A 105 -12.81 -4.86 9.52
CA SER A 105 -14.02 -5.21 10.29
C SER A 105 -13.71 -5.80 11.66
N LYS A 106 -12.51 -6.34 11.86
CA LYS A 106 -12.03 -6.82 13.17
C LYS A 106 -12.04 -5.73 14.25
N LEU A 107 -12.02 -4.44 13.89
CA LEU A 107 -12.21 -3.35 14.86
C LEU A 107 -13.60 -3.40 15.53
N LEU A 108 -14.58 -4.06 14.91
CA LEU A 108 -15.93 -4.22 15.43
C LEU A 108 -16.10 -5.51 16.26
N ASP A 109 -15.07 -6.37 16.33
CA ASP A 109 -15.15 -7.60 17.10
C ASP A 109 -15.26 -7.27 18.59
N LEU A 110 -16.32 -7.76 19.22
CA LEU A 110 -16.56 -7.52 20.64
C LEU A 110 -15.71 -8.46 21.50
N PRO A 111 -15.20 -8.01 22.65
CA PRO A 111 -14.63 -8.90 23.63
C PRO A 111 -15.65 -9.96 24.06
N SER A 112 -15.34 -11.26 23.91
CA SER A 112 -16.06 -12.30 24.64
C SER A 112 -15.93 -12.03 26.14
N ASP A 113 -17.06 -12.02 26.85
CA ASP A 113 -17.31 -11.63 28.24
C ASP A 113 -16.08 -11.35 29.15
N SER A 114 -16.09 -10.14 29.74
CA SER A 114 -15.31 -9.66 30.89
C SER A 114 -13.87 -9.13 30.73
N GLU A 115 -13.26 -9.09 29.55
CA GLU A 115 -11.93 -8.46 29.42
C GLU A 115 -11.86 -7.38 28.34
N MET A 116 -11.65 -6.12 28.76
CA MET A 116 -11.19 -5.02 27.88
C MET A 116 -9.75 -5.32 27.43
N THR A 117 -9.59 -6.18 26.43
CA THR A 117 -8.28 -6.52 25.86
C THR A 117 -7.96 -5.64 24.65
N PRO A 118 -6.72 -5.13 24.52
CA PRO A 118 -6.27 -4.49 23.29
C PRO A 118 -6.38 -5.47 22.10
N GLN A 119 -7.02 -5.05 21.00
CA GLN A 119 -7.44 -5.88 19.87
C GLN A 119 -6.31 -6.57 19.07
N SER A 120 -5.03 -6.37 19.41
CA SER A 120 -3.91 -6.96 18.67
C SER A 120 -3.83 -8.50 18.74
N THR A 121 -4.69 -9.17 19.51
CA THR A 121 -4.51 -10.57 19.91
C THR A 121 -5.53 -11.57 19.37
N ARG A 122 -6.57 -11.17 18.60
CA ARG A 122 -7.58 -12.11 18.07
C ARG A 122 -7.39 -12.38 16.57
N ILE A 123 -6.87 -13.58 16.25
CA ILE A 123 -6.44 -13.97 14.90
C ILE A 123 -7.51 -14.74 14.11
N ASP A 124 -8.58 -15.21 14.75
CA ASP A 124 -9.48 -16.20 14.13
C ASP A 124 -10.69 -15.55 13.44
N GLY A 125 -10.47 -15.02 12.22
CA GLY A 125 -11.54 -14.52 11.35
C GLY A 125 -11.01 -13.77 10.12
N VAL A 126 -11.71 -13.89 8.99
CA VAL A 126 -11.41 -13.11 7.78
C VAL A 126 -11.90 -11.67 7.97
N SER A 127 -10.96 -10.74 8.15
CA SER A 127 -11.26 -9.31 8.20
C SER A 127 -11.76 -8.82 6.85
N LYS A 128 -12.80 -7.99 6.83
CA LYS A 128 -13.36 -7.37 5.62
C LYS A 128 -13.25 -5.85 5.72
N PRO A 129 -13.12 -5.12 4.60
CA PRO A 129 -13.14 -3.66 4.62
C PRO A 129 -14.54 -3.16 4.98
N VAL A 130 -14.61 -2.21 5.92
CA VAL A 130 -15.84 -1.52 6.32
C VAL A 130 -15.62 -0.01 6.32
N LEU A 131 -16.66 0.76 5.97
CA LEU A 131 -16.66 2.21 6.15
C LEU A 131 -17.35 2.53 7.47
N LEU A 132 -16.76 3.43 8.25
CA LEU A 132 -17.27 3.86 9.54
C LEU A 132 -17.60 5.35 9.48
N PRO A 133 -18.84 5.71 9.08
CA PRO A 133 -19.25 7.11 8.95
C PRO A 133 -18.94 7.93 10.21
N GLY A 134 -18.27 9.06 10.02
CA GLY A 134 -17.90 9.98 11.10
C GLY A 134 -16.57 9.63 11.79
N VAL A 135 -16.13 8.38 11.75
CA VAL A 135 -14.79 7.98 12.22
C VAL A 135 -13.75 8.15 11.11
N ASP A 136 -14.15 7.94 9.86
CA ASP A 136 -13.28 8.10 8.69
C ASP A 136 -12.97 9.56 8.30
N ILE A 137 -13.35 10.53 9.14
CA ILE A 137 -13.02 11.96 8.96
C ILE A 137 -11.65 12.34 9.54
N PHE A 138 -11.12 11.56 10.48
CA PHE A 138 -9.88 11.92 11.19
C PHE A 138 -8.66 11.71 10.30
N ASN A 139 -7.89 12.77 10.10
CA ASN A 139 -6.66 12.77 9.30
C ASN A 139 -5.53 11.99 9.96
N HIS A 140 -4.54 11.61 9.16
CA HIS A 140 -3.34 10.91 9.63
C HIS A 140 -2.37 11.84 10.39
N ALA A 141 -1.94 11.42 11.57
CA ALA A 141 -0.67 11.82 12.16
C ALA A 141 0.12 10.58 12.59
N ARG A 142 1.35 10.47 12.09
CA ARG A 142 2.24 9.34 12.36
C ARG A 142 2.58 9.27 13.85
N GLY A 143 2.31 8.12 14.46
CA GLY A 143 2.62 7.89 15.88
C GLY A 143 1.65 8.59 16.84
N GLN A 144 0.53 9.13 16.35
CA GLN A 144 -0.51 9.67 17.23
C GLN A 144 -0.97 8.58 18.21
N PRO A 145 -0.94 8.83 19.52
CA PRO A 145 -1.30 7.84 20.53
C PRO A 145 -2.83 7.76 20.63
N ILE A 146 -3.39 6.86 19.82
CA ILE A 146 -4.82 6.56 19.78
C ILE A 146 -5.07 5.09 20.13
N LEU A 147 -6.18 4.84 20.82
CA LEU A 147 -6.67 3.51 21.16
C LEU A 147 -7.98 3.25 20.44
N TRP A 148 -8.09 2.05 19.89
CA TRP A 148 -9.33 1.54 19.32
C TRP A 148 -9.98 0.61 20.33
N LEU A 149 -11.21 0.93 20.72
CA LEU A 149 -12.00 0.14 21.67
C LEU A 149 -13.29 -0.32 20.99
N SER A 150 -13.69 -1.57 21.21
CA SER A 150 -15.02 -2.07 20.86
C SER A 150 -15.82 -2.35 22.13
N SER A 151 -17.09 -1.97 22.14
CA SER A 151 -17.97 -2.15 23.30
C SER A 151 -19.42 -2.32 22.88
N LEU A 152 -20.25 -2.87 23.76
CA LEU A 152 -21.70 -2.83 23.61
C LEU A 152 -22.22 -1.55 24.25
N VAL A 153 -22.94 -0.73 23.46
CA VAL A 153 -23.58 0.49 23.95
C VAL A 153 -25.08 0.24 24.09
N SER A 154 -25.64 0.57 25.24
CA SER A 154 -27.07 0.47 25.49
C SER A 154 -27.84 1.43 24.61
N THR A 155 -28.91 0.96 23.98
CA THR A 155 -29.84 1.84 23.24
C THR A 155 -31.08 2.11 24.08
N PRO A 156 -31.70 3.30 23.99
CA PRO A 156 -32.87 3.66 24.81
C PRO A 156 -34.04 2.69 24.73
N ASN A 157 -34.17 1.95 23.61
CA ASN A 157 -35.31 1.09 23.30
C ASN A 157 -34.94 -0.40 23.11
N GLY A 158 -33.72 -0.82 23.42
CA GLY A 158 -33.23 -2.19 23.17
C GLY A 158 -32.75 -2.90 24.43
N SER A 159 -33.18 -4.15 24.61
CA SER A 159 -32.73 -5.04 25.71
C SER A 159 -31.35 -5.67 25.46
N GLN A 160 -30.82 -5.53 24.24
CA GLN A 160 -29.48 -5.98 23.84
C GLN A 160 -28.66 -4.76 23.43
N GLY A 161 -27.43 -4.63 23.94
CA GLY A 161 -26.51 -3.57 23.54
C GLY A 161 -26.17 -3.67 22.04
N VAL A 162 -25.81 -2.54 21.43
CA VAL A 162 -25.37 -2.50 20.03
C VAL A 162 -23.84 -2.41 20.00
N PRO A 163 -23.14 -3.20 19.16
CA PRO A 163 -21.70 -3.07 18.99
C PRO A 163 -21.33 -1.66 18.55
N SER A 164 -20.32 -1.10 19.20
CA SER A 164 -19.80 0.24 18.96
C SER A 164 -18.29 0.21 18.93
N VAL A 165 -17.70 1.15 18.19
CA VAL A 165 -16.26 1.38 18.13
C VAL A 165 -15.96 2.79 18.60
N SER A 166 -14.90 2.94 19.39
CA SER A 166 -14.45 4.23 19.92
C SER A 166 -12.99 4.45 19.55
N LEU A 167 -12.71 5.64 19.00
CA LEU A 167 -11.36 6.15 18.79
C LEU A 167 -11.02 7.08 19.95
N VAL A 168 -10.12 6.65 20.83
CA VAL A 168 -9.77 7.37 22.05
C VAL A 168 -8.36 7.91 21.94
N SER A 169 -8.16 9.21 22.09
CA SER A 169 -6.81 9.76 22.21
C SER A 169 -6.27 9.56 23.63
N SER A 170 -5.03 9.11 23.74
CA SER A 170 -4.32 8.99 25.02
C SER A 170 -3.57 10.26 25.41
N SER A 171 -3.70 11.34 24.62
CA SER A 171 -3.07 12.64 24.88
C SER A 171 -4.12 13.70 25.21
N ILE A 172 -3.73 14.69 26.02
CA ILE A 172 -4.55 15.87 26.26
C ILE A 172 -4.58 16.68 24.96
N CYS A 173 -5.78 17.00 24.48
CA CYS A 173 -5.98 17.84 23.31
C CYS A 173 -6.57 19.19 23.73
N GLU A 174 -5.93 20.28 23.30
CA GLU A 174 -6.46 21.63 23.54
C GLU A 174 -7.71 21.89 22.69
N ALA A 175 -8.66 22.64 23.25
CA ALA A 175 -9.86 23.04 22.53
C ALA A 175 -9.50 23.80 21.25
N GLY A 176 -10.15 23.45 20.14
CA GLY A 176 -9.87 24.02 18.82
C GLY A 176 -8.73 23.35 18.05
N SER A 177 -7.99 22.41 18.67
CA SER A 177 -6.99 21.61 17.96
C SER A 177 -7.63 20.49 17.14
N GLN A 178 -7.02 20.17 16.00
CA GLN A 178 -7.42 19.02 15.18
C GLN A 178 -7.10 17.71 15.92
N LEU A 179 -8.07 16.79 15.90
CA LEU A 179 -7.88 15.41 16.34
C LEU A 179 -7.39 14.57 15.16
N PHE A 180 -6.38 13.75 15.41
CA PHE A 180 -5.78 12.89 14.41
C PHE A 180 -6.00 11.42 14.73
N ASN A 181 -6.02 10.61 13.68
CA ASN A 181 -5.91 9.17 13.71
C ASN A 181 -4.48 8.77 13.28
N ASN A 182 -4.07 7.53 13.56
CA ASN A 182 -2.81 6.96 13.11
C ASN A 182 -3.09 5.82 12.14
N TYR A 183 -2.78 6.02 10.86
CA TYR A 183 -3.02 5.03 9.81
C TYR A 183 -1.93 3.95 9.78
N GLY A 184 -0.89 4.07 10.62
CA GLY A 184 0.28 3.19 10.66
C GLY A 184 1.51 3.82 10.00
N ALA A 185 2.62 3.08 10.05
CA ALA A 185 3.88 3.45 9.43
C ALA A 185 3.82 3.14 7.92
N LYS A 186 3.35 4.09 7.12
CA LYS A 186 3.16 3.93 5.68
C LYS A 186 4.17 4.78 4.88
N PRO A 187 4.82 4.20 3.84
CA PRO A 187 5.66 4.97 2.94
C PRO A 187 4.82 5.94 2.09
N ASN A 188 5.44 7.00 1.58
CA ASN A 188 4.77 7.97 0.70
C ASN A 188 4.25 7.35 -0.60
N GLU A 189 4.81 6.22 -1.05
CA GLU A 189 4.27 5.48 -2.20
C GLU A 189 2.86 4.98 -1.92
N GLU A 190 2.64 4.43 -0.72
CA GLU A 190 1.34 3.92 -0.31
C GLU A 190 0.37 5.06 0.03
N LEU A 191 0.85 6.09 0.75
CA LEU A 191 0.05 7.26 1.10
C LEU A 191 -0.45 7.99 -0.16
N LEU A 192 0.43 8.24 -1.14
CA LEU A 192 0.05 8.95 -2.35
C LEU A 192 -0.92 8.11 -3.18
N LEU A 193 -0.62 6.84 -3.38
CA LEU A 193 -1.42 5.98 -4.24
C LEU A 193 -2.78 5.60 -3.64
N GLY A 194 -2.83 5.38 -2.32
CA GLY A 194 -4.04 4.92 -1.62
C GLY A 194 -4.91 6.05 -1.05
N TYR A 195 -4.29 7.15 -0.62
CA TYR A 195 -4.94 8.24 0.11
C TYR A 195 -4.84 9.61 -0.57
N GLY A 196 -3.91 9.80 -1.51
CA GLY A 196 -3.77 11.05 -2.25
C GLY A 196 -3.01 12.15 -1.50
N PHE A 197 -2.13 11.78 -0.58
CA PHE A 197 -1.24 12.73 0.10
C PHE A 197 0.14 12.13 0.37
N VAL A 198 1.10 12.96 0.76
CA VAL A 198 2.45 12.55 1.18
C VAL A 198 2.83 13.25 2.48
N LEU A 199 3.78 12.68 3.21
CA LEU A 199 4.40 13.26 4.39
C LEU A 199 5.79 13.78 4.04
N ASP A 200 6.07 15.02 4.43
CA ASP A 200 7.40 15.60 4.30
C ASP A 200 8.42 14.83 5.16
N SER A 201 9.56 14.50 4.55
CA SER A 201 10.64 13.76 5.23
C SER A 201 10.18 12.49 5.95
N ASN A 202 9.25 11.74 5.34
CA ASN A 202 8.68 10.52 5.91
C ASN A 202 9.78 9.51 6.30
N PRO A 203 9.90 9.13 7.59
CA PRO A 203 10.90 8.17 8.04
C PRO A 203 10.62 6.74 7.57
N ASP A 204 9.37 6.44 7.17
CA ASP A 204 8.96 5.12 6.71
C ASP A 204 9.08 4.97 5.18
N ASP A 205 9.68 5.94 4.49
CA ASP A 205 9.91 5.83 3.05
C ASP A 205 10.86 4.67 2.71
N ILE A 206 10.43 3.89 1.73
CA ILE A 206 11.14 2.72 1.19
C ILE A 206 11.31 2.84 -0.32
N VAL A 207 12.19 2.04 -0.90
CA VAL A 207 12.22 1.75 -2.34
C VAL A 207 11.92 0.27 -2.54
N ASN A 208 10.85 -0.03 -3.29
CA ASN A 208 10.55 -1.39 -3.70
C ASN A 208 11.55 -1.86 -4.76
N LEU A 209 12.14 -3.03 -4.52
CA LEU A 209 13.08 -3.75 -5.38
C LEU A 209 12.46 -5.08 -5.79
N ARG A 210 12.73 -5.48 -7.04
CA ARG A 210 12.34 -6.78 -7.57
C ARG A 210 13.39 -7.17 -8.60
N LEU A 211 13.87 -8.41 -8.56
CA LEU A 211 14.77 -8.90 -9.59
C LEU A 211 14.00 -9.06 -10.91
N GLY A 212 14.53 -8.47 -11.98
CA GLY A 212 13.91 -8.45 -13.31
C GLY A 212 14.08 -9.77 -14.06
N ILE A 213 13.66 -10.88 -13.47
CA ILE A 213 13.89 -12.22 -14.04
C ILE A 213 12.62 -12.72 -14.73
N ALA A 214 12.63 -12.67 -16.07
CA ALA A 214 11.46 -13.06 -16.88
C ALA A 214 11.21 -14.58 -16.86
N SER A 215 12.28 -15.38 -16.83
CA SER A 215 12.24 -16.83 -16.73
C SER A 215 13.54 -17.32 -16.10
N LEU A 216 13.42 -18.22 -15.12
CA LEU A 216 14.58 -18.88 -14.50
C LEU A 216 14.73 -20.30 -15.06
N PRO A 217 15.96 -20.77 -15.29
CA PRO A 217 16.24 -22.18 -15.48
C PRO A 217 15.65 -23.02 -14.34
N GLY A 218 15.07 -24.18 -14.67
CA GLY A 218 14.45 -25.11 -13.71
C GLY A 218 15.30 -25.38 -12.45
N PRO A 219 16.59 -25.73 -12.58
CA PRO A 219 17.45 -26.01 -11.42
C PRO A 219 17.65 -24.81 -10.48
N ILE A 220 17.65 -23.58 -11.02
CA ILE A 220 17.77 -22.37 -10.19
C ILE A 220 16.45 -22.13 -9.44
N ASN A 221 15.31 -22.32 -10.12
CA ASN A 221 14.01 -22.15 -9.51
C ASN A 221 13.74 -23.19 -8.40
N GLU A 222 14.16 -24.45 -8.61
CA GLU A 222 14.09 -25.51 -7.58
C GLU A 222 14.94 -25.17 -6.36
N ARG A 223 16.16 -24.65 -6.55
CA ARG A 223 17.03 -24.18 -5.45
C ARG A 223 16.46 -22.99 -4.68
N LEU A 224 15.78 -22.06 -5.36
CA LEU A 224 15.06 -20.98 -4.68
C LEU A 224 13.91 -21.54 -3.84
N GLN A 225 13.11 -22.45 -4.41
CA GLN A 225 11.97 -23.06 -3.73
C GLN A 225 12.38 -23.89 -2.51
N SER A 226 13.49 -24.64 -2.57
CA SER A 226 14.00 -25.41 -1.42
C SER A 226 14.41 -24.50 -0.25
N LYS A 227 14.82 -23.27 -0.53
CA LYS A 227 15.10 -22.21 0.46
C LYS A 227 13.87 -21.36 0.82
N GLY A 228 12.69 -21.69 0.29
CA GLY A 228 11.45 -20.94 0.49
C GLY A 228 11.47 -19.53 -0.09
N LEU A 229 12.23 -19.32 -1.18
CA LEU A 229 12.34 -18.05 -1.91
C LEU A 229 11.51 -18.10 -3.20
N ASP A 230 10.92 -16.98 -3.59
CA ASP A 230 10.22 -16.80 -4.87
C ASP A 230 10.90 -15.69 -5.67
N ALA A 231 11.23 -15.95 -6.93
CA ALA A 231 11.80 -14.94 -7.84
C ALA A 231 10.88 -13.73 -8.09
N ARG A 232 9.58 -13.84 -7.75
CA ARG A 232 8.60 -12.76 -7.85
C ARG A 232 8.50 -11.93 -6.56
N GLU A 233 9.21 -12.31 -5.51
CA GLU A 233 9.23 -11.61 -4.24
C GLU A 233 9.67 -10.15 -4.43
N ARG A 234 9.05 -9.27 -3.63
CA ARG A 234 9.36 -7.83 -3.60
C ARG A 234 10.12 -7.55 -2.32
N PHE A 235 11.19 -6.78 -2.43
CA PHE A 235 12.05 -6.42 -1.32
C PHE A 235 12.00 -4.91 -1.09
N GLU A 236 12.21 -4.50 0.15
CA GLU A 236 12.14 -3.10 0.53
C GLU A 236 13.53 -2.61 0.93
N LEU A 237 14.03 -1.59 0.24
CA LEU A 237 15.18 -0.83 0.71
C LEU A 237 14.71 0.32 1.57
N LYS A 238 14.99 0.26 2.86
CA LYS A 238 14.66 1.30 3.82
C LYS A 238 15.73 2.38 3.84
N ARG A 239 15.38 3.55 4.39
CA ARG A 239 16.32 4.66 4.57
C ARG A 239 17.56 4.26 5.37
N ASN A 240 17.51 3.34 6.32
CA ASN A 240 18.69 2.93 7.09
C ASN A 240 19.77 2.19 6.27
N GLY A 241 19.51 1.90 4.98
CA GLY A 241 20.46 1.22 4.09
C GLY A 241 20.58 -0.28 4.34
N GLU A 242 19.74 -0.82 5.23
CA GLU A 242 19.63 -2.25 5.48
C GLU A 242 19.01 -2.92 4.26
N VAL A 243 19.67 -3.98 3.79
CA VAL A 243 19.21 -4.78 2.66
C VAL A 243 18.67 -6.10 3.18
N ASP A 244 17.55 -6.51 2.62
CA ASP A 244 16.91 -7.75 2.99
C ASP A 244 17.83 -8.95 2.75
N LYS A 245 18.03 -9.77 3.79
CA LYS A 245 18.87 -10.96 3.71
C LYS A 245 18.36 -11.97 2.69
N ARG A 246 17.04 -12.02 2.47
CA ARG A 246 16.41 -12.89 1.46
C ARG A 246 16.72 -12.41 0.05
N LEU A 247 16.85 -11.10 -0.17
CA LEU A 247 17.32 -10.56 -1.45
C LEU A 247 18.76 -11.01 -1.74
N LEU A 248 19.64 -10.88 -0.74
CA LEU A 248 21.04 -11.32 -0.85
C LEU A 248 21.13 -12.83 -1.11
N GLU A 249 20.34 -13.63 -0.38
CA GLU A 249 20.30 -15.08 -0.56
C GLU A 249 19.80 -15.48 -1.96
N MET A 250 18.77 -14.79 -2.45
CA MET A 250 18.29 -15.00 -3.81
C MET A 250 19.37 -14.65 -4.84
N MET A 251 20.11 -13.54 -4.67
CA MET A 251 21.22 -13.18 -5.55
C MET A 251 22.34 -14.23 -5.53
N ARG A 252 22.69 -14.80 -4.37
CA ARG A 252 23.67 -15.90 -4.27
C ARG A 252 23.26 -17.10 -5.11
N VAL A 253 22.00 -17.54 -4.98
CA VAL A 253 21.48 -18.69 -5.75
C VAL A 253 21.51 -18.41 -7.26
N LEU A 254 21.23 -17.18 -7.68
CA LEU A 254 21.27 -16.77 -9.08
C LEU A 254 22.69 -16.76 -9.66
N LEU A 255 23.67 -16.42 -8.84
CA LEU A 255 25.09 -16.37 -9.20
C LEU A 255 25.80 -17.73 -9.01
N GLY A 256 25.04 -18.78 -8.69
CA GLY A 256 25.54 -20.15 -8.63
C GLY A 256 25.89 -20.66 -7.24
N GLY A 257 25.77 -19.85 -6.20
CA GLY A 257 26.09 -20.25 -4.82
C GLY A 257 25.17 -21.33 -4.25
N GLY A 258 25.73 -22.15 -3.36
CA GLY A 258 25.03 -23.25 -2.70
C GLY A 258 24.73 -24.40 -3.68
N SER A 259 25.68 -24.67 -4.58
CA SER A 259 25.67 -25.84 -5.45
C SER A 259 26.21 -27.06 -4.71
N GLU A 260 25.81 -28.28 -5.12
CA GLU A 260 26.34 -29.52 -4.52
C GLU A 260 27.87 -29.66 -4.75
N ASP A 261 28.42 -28.94 -5.73
CA ASP A 261 29.86 -28.84 -6.02
C ASP A 261 30.64 -27.99 -4.98
N ASP A 262 29.97 -27.43 -3.95
CA ASP A 262 30.58 -26.63 -2.88
C ASP A 262 30.97 -27.46 -1.63
N GLU A 263 30.72 -28.76 -1.62
CA GLU A 263 31.17 -29.69 -0.57
C GLU A 263 32.64 -30.09 -0.79
N VAL A 264 33.48 -29.90 0.24
CA VAL A 264 34.92 -30.14 0.20
C VAL A 264 35.30 -30.97 1.43
N GLU A 265 36.25 -31.90 1.29
CA GLU A 265 36.73 -32.70 2.42
C GLU A 265 37.49 -31.82 3.44
N ASP A 266 37.13 -31.91 4.72
CA ASP A 266 37.66 -31.05 5.80
C ASP A 266 39.18 -31.20 6.03
N ASP A 267 39.79 -32.28 5.52
CA ASP A 267 41.23 -32.58 5.69
C ASP A 267 42.11 -32.00 4.56
N ASP A 268 41.52 -31.40 3.51
CA ASP A 268 42.26 -30.80 2.38
C ASP A 268 42.34 -29.27 2.50
N GLU A 269 43.43 -28.79 3.10
CA GLU A 269 43.71 -27.34 3.28
C GLU A 269 43.72 -26.57 1.95
N HIS A 270 44.16 -27.17 0.85
CA HIS A 270 44.17 -26.49 -0.46
C HIS A 270 42.75 -26.30 -0.98
N ALA A 271 41.93 -27.34 -0.89
CA ALA A 271 40.55 -27.27 -1.36
C ALA A 271 39.68 -26.36 -0.48
N LEU A 272 39.96 -26.27 0.83
CA LEU A 272 39.35 -25.30 1.73
C LEU A 272 39.68 -23.86 1.32
N HIS A 273 40.94 -23.56 1.01
CA HIS A 273 41.33 -22.23 0.53
C HIS A 273 40.67 -21.86 -0.81
N GLU A 274 40.61 -22.79 -1.77
CA GLU A 274 39.90 -22.56 -3.04
C GLU A 274 38.40 -22.33 -2.86
N LYS A 275 37.78 -22.97 -1.86
CA LYS A 275 36.39 -22.72 -1.48
C LYS A 275 36.21 -21.31 -0.90
N GLU A 276 37.07 -20.90 0.03
CA GLU A 276 37.04 -19.55 0.60
C GLU A 276 37.19 -18.48 -0.49
N GLU A 277 38.09 -18.67 -1.45
CA GLU A 277 38.24 -17.76 -2.60
C GLU A 277 36.97 -17.67 -3.46
N ARG A 278 36.33 -18.81 -3.74
CA ARG A 278 35.06 -18.86 -4.48
C ARG A 278 33.92 -18.17 -3.73
N GLU A 279 33.80 -18.39 -2.43
CA GLU A 279 32.78 -17.75 -1.58
C GLU A 279 33.00 -16.23 -1.53
N MET A 280 34.24 -15.77 -1.40
CA MET A 280 34.57 -14.34 -1.47
C MET A 280 34.22 -13.73 -2.83
N GLN A 281 34.54 -14.42 -3.93
CA GLN A 281 34.21 -13.95 -5.27
C GLN A 281 32.69 -13.86 -5.47
N LEU A 282 31.94 -14.87 -5.00
CA LEU A 282 30.47 -14.86 -5.03
C LEU A 282 29.90 -13.65 -4.29
N GLU A 283 30.40 -13.34 -3.09
CA GLU A 283 29.94 -12.17 -2.32
C GLU A 283 30.26 -10.85 -3.04
N LEU A 284 31.43 -10.73 -3.68
CA LEU A 284 31.76 -9.57 -4.51
C LEU A 284 30.80 -9.43 -5.71
N ASP A 285 30.47 -10.54 -6.37
CA ASP A 285 29.53 -10.56 -7.50
C ASP A 285 28.11 -10.21 -7.05
N VAL A 286 27.65 -10.70 -5.89
CA VAL A 286 26.36 -10.33 -5.27
C VAL A 286 26.31 -8.83 -4.99
N LEU A 287 27.37 -8.27 -4.40
CA LEU A 287 27.46 -6.84 -4.11
C LEU A 287 27.51 -6.01 -5.40
N GLY A 288 28.23 -6.48 -6.42
CA GLY A 288 28.28 -5.85 -7.74
C GLY A 288 26.90 -5.83 -8.43
N MET A 289 26.19 -6.95 -8.41
CA MET A 289 24.84 -7.07 -8.95
C MET A 289 23.85 -6.15 -8.22
N LEU A 290 23.92 -6.11 -6.88
CA LEU A 290 23.11 -5.21 -6.07
C LEU A 290 23.45 -3.74 -6.36
N GLY A 291 24.74 -3.40 -6.43
CA GLY A 291 25.22 -2.06 -6.75
C GLY A 291 24.67 -1.56 -8.09
N GLY A 292 24.87 -2.34 -9.16
CA GLY A 292 24.36 -2.02 -10.50
C GLY A 292 22.83 -1.86 -10.53
N MET A 293 22.09 -2.76 -9.86
CA MET A 293 20.63 -2.64 -9.78
C MET A 293 20.18 -1.34 -9.09
N LEU A 294 20.86 -0.93 -8.02
CA LEU A 294 20.54 0.29 -7.29
C LEU A 294 20.91 1.54 -8.10
N GLU A 295 22.05 1.51 -8.80
CA GLU A 295 22.50 2.59 -9.68
C GLU A 295 21.54 2.80 -10.86
N ASP A 296 21.19 1.73 -11.60
CA ASP A 296 20.20 1.76 -12.67
C ASP A 296 18.87 2.39 -12.22
N LYS A 297 18.44 2.05 -11.00
CA LYS A 297 17.18 2.54 -10.44
C LYS A 297 17.27 4.02 -10.06
N LEU A 298 18.42 4.45 -9.54
CA LEU A 298 18.68 5.85 -9.22
C LEU A 298 18.79 6.69 -10.50
N GLU A 299 19.45 6.18 -11.55
CA GLU A 299 19.54 6.84 -12.85
C GLU A 299 18.15 7.03 -13.49
N LYS A 300 17.31 6.00 -13.50
CA LYS A 300 15.93 6.11 -13.99
C LYS A 300 15.15 7.17 -13.22
N LEU A 301 15.29 7.22 -11.89
CA LEU A 301 14.63 8.23 -11.07
C LEU A 301 15.12 9.65 -11.39
N ARG A 302 16.42 9.83 -11.65
CA ARG A 302 17.04 11.11 -12.05
C ARG A 302 16.57 11.53 -13.45
N ALA A 303 16.69 10.66 -14.44
CA ALA A 303 16.24 10.93 -15.81
C ALA A 303 14.74 11.32 -15.84
N GLY A 304 13.92 10.62 -15.06
CA GLY A 304 12.51 10.95 -14.93
C GLY A 304 12.21 12.29 -14.24
N SER A 305 13.13 12.84 -13.43
CA SER A 305 13.00 14.17 -12.81
C SER A 305 13.33 15.32 -13.76
N GLU A 306 14.04 15.05 -14.86
CA GLU A 306 14.39 16.05 -15.88
C GLU A 306 13.25 16.30 -16.88
N ILE A 307 12.20 15.47 -16.87
CA ILE A 307 11.04 15.63 -17.76
C ILE A 307 10.32 16.95 -17.43
N LYS A 308 10.28 17.84 -18.43
CA LYS A 308 9.60 19.13 -18.31
C LYS A 308 8.08 18.96 -18.43
N VAL A 309 7.42 19.03 -17.29
CA VAL A 309 5.95 19.07 -17.21
C VAL A 309 5.52 20.53 -17.10
N VAL A 310 4.80 21.04 -18.09
CA VAL A 310 4.34 22.44 -18.14
C VAL A 310 2.97 22.60 -17.50
N ASP A 311 2.04 21.70 -17.79
CA ASP A 311 0.68 21.73 -17.26
C ASP A 311 0.49 20.70 -16.15
N ALA A 312 0.53 21.15 -14.90
CA ALA A 312 0.28 20.33 -13.72
C ALA A 312 -0.09 21.21 -12.53
N ARG A 313 -1.08 20.75 -11.75
CA ARG A 313 -1.51 21.42 -10.52
C ARG A 313 -0.34 21.55 -9.56
N GLU A 314 -0.25 22.69 -8.88
CA GLU A 314 0.83 22.99 -7.93
C GLU A 314 0.93 21.94 -6.81
N GLU A 315 -0.21 21.52 -6.28
CA GLU A 315 -0.26 20.49 -5.25
C GLU A 315 0.31 19.15 -5.73
N VAL A 316 -0.03 18.75 -6.96
CA VAL A 316 0.45 17.50 -7.56
C VAL A 316 1.96 17.55 -7.73
N ARG A 317 2.52 18.68 -8.20
CA ARG A 317 3.97 18.89 -8.27
C ARG A 317 4.63 18.72 -6.92
N ARG A 318 4.11 19.40 -5.89
CA ARG A 318 4.63 19.30 -4.52
C ARG A 318 4.64 17.84 -4.05
N MET A 319 3.55 17.12 -4.23
CA MET A 319 3.46 15.72 -3.79
C MET A 319 4.45 14.81 -4.53
N CYS A 320 4.57 14.95 -5.84
CA CYS A 320 5.53 14.21 -6.66
C CYS A 320 6.98 14.52 -6.27
N ASP A 321 7.30 15.79 -6.00
CA ASP A 321 8.64 16.21 -5.57
C ASP A 321 9.01 15.62 -4.21
N VAL A 322 8.11 15.70 -3.22
CA VAL A 322 8.32 15.10 -1.88
C VAL A 322 8.50 13.59 -1.99
N TYR A 323 7.65 12.91 -2.77
CA TYR A 323 7.77 11.48 -3.04
C TYR A 323 9.15 11.14 -3.64
N ARG A 324 9.59 11.85 -4.68
CA ARG A 324 10.90 11.62 -5.33
C ARG A 324 12.08 11.87 -4.38
N GLN A 325 12.00 12.91 -3.56
CA GLN A 325 13.02 13.19 -2.54
C GLN A 325 13.13 12.03 -1.55
N GLY A 326 11.99 11.49 -1.09
CA GLY A 326 11.93 10.30 -0.24
C GLY A 326 12.66 9.11 -0.85
N LYS A 327 12.37 8.80 -2.13
CA LYS A 327 13.05 7.72 -2.86
C LYS A 327 14.55 7.95 -2.99
N THR A 328 14.96 9.17 -3.34
CA THR A 328 16.38 9.51 -3.49
C THR A 328 17.15 9.37 -2.17
N ARG A 329 16.53 9.73 -1.04
CA ARG A 329 17.14 9.61 0.29
C ARG A 329 17.41 8.16 0.68
N ALA A 330 16.55 7.21 0.26
CA ALA A 330 16.78 5.79 0.50
C ALA A 330 18.03 5.25 -0.21
N PHE A 331 18.45 5.86 -1.34
CA PHE A 331 19.68 5.51 -2.05
C PHE A 331 20.94 6.19 -1.51
N ARG A 332 20.82 7.38 -0.88
CA ARG A 332 21.97 8.21 -0.49
C ARG A 332 22.84 7.67 0.64
N LEU A 333 22.45 6.60 1.34
CA LEU A 333 23.23 6.02 2.44
C LEU A 333 24.25 4.96 1.97
N ARG A 334 24.55 4.91 0.67
CA ARG A 334 25.47 3.93 0.04
C ARG A 334 26.41 4.50 -1.03
N LEU A 335 26.57 5.81 -1.12
CA LEU A 335 27.70 6.46 -1.79
C LEU A 335 28.49 7.20 -0.71
#